data_AF-A0A1S8T556-F1
#
_entry.id   AF-A0A1S8T556-F1
#
_cell.length_a   1.000
_cell.length_b   1.000
_cell.length_c   1.000
_cell.angle_alpha   90.00
_cell.angle_beta   90.00
_cell.angle_gamma   90.00
#
_symmetry.space_group_name_H-M   'P 1'
#
loop_
_entity.id
_entity.type
_entity.pdbx_description
1 polymer ?
#
loop_
_entity_poly.entity_id
_entity_poly.type
_entity_poly.pdbx_seq_one_letter_code
_entity_poly.pdbx_strand_id
1 'polypeptide(L)'
;MRDGIKEQIISMVPELKKCYEPNVSTKDTPKPYAVVVQGDDTDNGEVVGFKRTIEVWLYETRTTFKNLDSLTEKVIKALDMQVITDSKTSETFTCVFGGALGQDIVDEDWQAIARGLKFTVIALHEDDEVNTDTWLEALSKYTKVITDHTVYLNTWKKNFEVPSILWRVKNQSKERINNALIKESKTLICHIVSNNKNEINKLLDDIEDKLISDFKIPLDLADRRYLTIESINEDREADMLSKGQLTVKFFRRKMREINDGPTINKINGRGSVSKER
;
A
#
# COMPACT_ATOMS: atom_id res chain seq x y z
N MET A 1 -3.06 -7.42 19.09
CA MET A 1 -2.41 -6.16 18.63
C MET A 1 -1.88 -5.26 19.76
N ARG A 2 -2.71 -4.78 20.72
CA ARG A 2 -2.26 -3.82 21.76
C ARG A 2 -1.13 -4.38 22.62
N ASP A 3 -1.17 -5.66 22.94
CA ASP A 3 -0.11 -6.32 23.73
C ASP A 3 1.20 -6.37 22.96
N GLY A 4 1.19 -6.77 21.68
CA GLY A 4 2.38 -6.70 20.82
C GLY A 4 3.02 -5.31 20.76
N ILE A 5 2.21 -4.24 20.65
CA ILE A 5 2.72 -2.85 20.67
C ILE A 5 3.38 -2.52 22.01
N LYS A 6 2.73 -2.85 23.14
CA LYS A 6 3.28 -2.59 24.49
C LYS A 6 4.62 -3.32 24.68
N GLU A 7 4.70 -4.58 24.25
CA GLU A 7 5.91 -5.40 24.35
C GLU A 7 7.04 -4.83 23.49
N GLN A 8 6.74 -4.47 22.24
CA GLN A 8 7.71 -3.84 21.33
C GLN A 8 8.28 -2.54 21.91
N ILE A 9 7.43 -1.66 22.44
CA ILE A 9 7.85 -0.41 23.08
C ILE A 9 8.80 -0.69 24.24
N ILE A 10 8.44 -1.59 25.16
CA ILE A 10 9.25 -1.87 26.35
C ILE A 10 10.58 -2.54 25.99
N SER A 11 10.58 -3.41 24.98
CA SER A 11 11.80 -4.05 24.51
C SER A 11 12.78 -3.05 23.88
N MET A 12 12.27 -2.07 23.14
CA MET A 12 13.10 -1.13 22.35
C MET A 12 13.40 0.18 23.07
N VAL A 13 12.63 0.54 24.10
CA VAL A 13 12.74 1.78 24.87
C VAL A 13 12.83 1.46 26.36
N PRO A 14 13.97 0.91 26.83
CA PRO A 14 14.13 0.42 28.20
C PRO A 14 14.09 1.55 29.26
N GLU A 15 14.16 2.82 28.85
CA GLU A 15 13.98 3.95 29.77
C GLU A 15 12.55 4.08 30.29
N LEU A 16 11.56 3.56 29.54
CA LEU A 16 10.18 3.51 30.00
C LEU A 16 10.04 2.44 31.08
N LYS A 17 9.55 2.82 32.25
CA LYS A 17 9.35 1.89 33.37
C LYS A 17 8.28 0.86 33.05
N LYS A 18 7.22 1.26 32.34
CA LYS A 18 6.11 0.38 31.94
C LYS A 18 5.27 1.00 30.83
N CYS A 19 4.55 0.14 30.12
CA CYS A 19 3.55 0.51 29.12
C CYS A 19 2.18 -0.05 29.56
N TYR A 20 1.20 0.83 29.74
CA TYR A 20 -0.09 0.54 30.36
C TYR A 20 -1.25 0.59 29.35
N GLU A 21 -2.38 0.05 29.78
CA GLU A 21 -3.67 0.25 29.14
C GLU A 21 -4.36 1.52 29.70
N PRO A 22 -5.37 2.06 28.98
CA PRO A 22 -6.09 3.22 29.46
C PRO A 22 -6.68 2.99 30.86
N ASN A 23 -6.71 4.02 31.68
CA ASN A 23 -7.25 4.02 33.05
C ASN A 23 -6.51 3.13 34.07
N VAL A 24 -5.35 2.54 33.74
CA VAL A 24 -4.56 1.75 34.70
C VAL A 24 -3.59 2.61 35.51
N SER A 25 -2.99 3.62 34.89
CA SER A 25 -2.08 4.55 35.56
C SER A 25 -2.83 5.49 36.51
N THR A 26 -2.17 5.87 37.59
CA THR A 26 -2.61 6.85 38.60
C THR A 26 -1.57 7.94 38.80
N LYS A 27 -1.91 8.98 39.59
CA LYS A 27 -0.99 10.09 39.92
C LYS A 27 0.38 9.61 40.43
N ASP A 28 0.40 8.53 41.21
CA ASP A 28 1.60 7.95 41.84
C ASP A 28 2.36 6.97 40.94
N THR A 29 1.90 6.76 39.70
CA THR A 29 2.57 5.83 38.78
C THR A 29 3.99 6.31 38.47
N PRO A 30 5.02 5.45 38.64
CA PRO A 30 6.41 5.82 38.38
C PRO A 30 6.64 6.25 36.93
N LYS A 31 7.11 7.48 36.74
CA LYS A 31 7.47 8.06 35.44
C LYS A 31 8.96 7.78 35.11
N PRO A 32 9.35 7.69 33.82
CA PRO A 32 8.48 7.79 32.65
C PRO A 32 7.75 6.48 32.32
N TYR A 33 6.56 6.60 31.75
CA TYR A 33 5.75 5.47 31.28
C TYR A 33 4.98 5.83 30.01
N ALA A 34 4.46 4.81 29.33
CA ALA A 34 3.62 4.96 28.15
C ALA A 34 2.22 4.38 28.38
N VAL A 35 1.22 4.86 27.66
CA VAL A 35 -0.14 4.33 27.63
C VAL A 35 -0.53 4.09 26.18
N VAL A 36 -1.03 2.90 25.86
CA VAL A 36 -1.51 2.57 24.50
C VAL A 36 -3.03 2.59 24.49
N VAL A 37 -3.60 3.48 23.70
CA VAL A 37 -5.05 3.66 23.51
C VAL A 37 -5.39 3.20 22.09
N GLN A 38 -6.49 2.46 21.93
CA GLN A 38 -7.02 2.19 20.59
C GLN A 38 -7.97 3.31 20.21
N GLY A 39 -7.71 3.95 19.07
CA GLY A 39 -8.59 4.94 18.47
C GLY A 39 -9.69 4.28 17.64
N ASP A 40 -10.43 5.10 16.87
CA ASP A 40 -11.53 4.61 16.06
C ASP A 40 -11.08 3.71 14.90
N ASP A 41 -11.86 2.66 14.66
CA ASP A 41 -11.75 1.73 13.53
C ASP A 41 -12.47 2.31 12.30
N THR A 42 -12.11 3.54 11.89
CA THR A 42 -12.70 4.17 10.71
C THR A 42 -11.99 3.72 9.44
N ASP A 43 -12.69 2.90 8.64
CA ASP A 43 -12.31 2.65 7.25
C ASP A 43 -12.77 3.83 6.39
N ASN A 44 -11.86 4.76 6.13
CA ASN A 44 -12.12 5.89 5.25
C ASN A 44 -11.92 5.54 3.77
N GLY A 45 -11.59 4.29 3.41
CA GLY A 45 -11.34 3.87 2.03
C GLY A 45 -10.14 4.54 1.34
N GLU A 46 -9.32 5.26 2.10
CA GLU A 46 -8.17 6.02 1.54
C GLU A 46 -6.90 5.17 1.45
N VAL A 47 -6.70 4.22 2.37
CA VAL A 47 -5.55 3.30 2.34
C VAL A 47 -5.89 2.09 1.48
N VAL A 48 -4.87 1.50 0.87
CA VAL A 48 -5.02 0.22 0.16
C VAL A 48 -5.12 -0.91 1.20
N GLY A 49 -6.29 -0.99 1.86
CA GLY A 49 -6.64 -1.97 2.87
C GLY A 49 -7.21 -1.37 4.17
N PHE A 50 -7.58 -2.24 5.11
CA PHE A 50 -8.18 -1.84 6.40
C PHE A 50 -7.19 -1.10 7.32
N LYS A 51 -7.68 -0.03 7.98
CA LYS A 51 -6.90 0.86 8.85
C LYS A 51 -7.41 0.81 10.29
N ARG A 52 -6.50 0.69 11.27
CA ARG A 52 -6.81 1.03 12.67
C ARG A 52 -5.89 2.11 13.19
N THR A 53 -6.44 3.04 13.97
CA THR A 53 -5.64 4.07 14.66
C THR A 53 -5.26 3.57 16.05
N ILE A 54 -3.99 3.71 16.41
CA ILE A 54 -3.48 3.51 17.75
C ILE A 54 -2.86 4.81 18.23
N GLU A 55 -3.09 5.14 19.48
CA GLU A 55 -2.48 6.27 20.14
C GLU A 55 -1.50 5.77 21.20
N VAL A 56 -0.32 6.37 21.25
CA VAL A 56 0.67 6.13 22.28
C VAL A 56 0.92 7.42 23.02
N TRP A 57 0.52 7.47 24.29
CA TRP A 57 0.71 8.62 25.16
C TRP A 57 1.93 8.39 26.04
N LEU A 58 2.91 9.28 25.92
CA LEU A 58 4.12 9.26 26.74
C LEU A 58 3.98 10.22 27.90
N TYR A 59 4.29 9.77 29.10
CA TYR A 59 4.26 10.57 30.33
C TYR A 59 5.64 10.62 30.97
N GLU A 60 6.14 11.82 31.18
CA GLU A 60 7.40 12.10 31.88
C GLU A 60 7.15 13.07 33.05
N THR A 61 8.05 13.05 34.03
CA THR A 61 8.08 13.98 35.16
C THR A 61 8.15 15.42 34.64
N ARG A 62 7.41 16.34 35.28
CA ARG A 62 7.40 17.78 34.97
C ARG A 62 8.74 18.46 35.26
N THR A 63 9.74 18.15 34.45
CA THR A 63 11.11 18.66 34.55
C THR A 63 11.48 19.38 33.26
N THR A 64 11.74 18.63 32.18
CA THR A 64 12.12 19.18 30.87
C THR A 64 11.49 18.38 29.74
N PHE A 65 11.14 19.07 28.65
CA PHE A 65 10.66 18.42 27.43
C PHE A 65 11.75 17.62 26.70
N LYS A 66 13.04 17.88 26.98
CA LYS A 66 14.17 17.18 26.34
C LYS A 66 14.10 15.66 26.51
N ASN A 67 13.70 15.19 27.69
CA ASN A 67 13.53 13.76 27.95
C ASN A 67 12.31 13.22 27.19
N LEU A 68 11.20 13.98 27.17
CA LEU A 68 9.99 13.61 26.43
C LEU A 68 10.24 13.54 24.92
N ASP A 69 11.05 14.45 24.36
CA ASP A 69 11.48 14.45 22.97
C ASP A 69 12.31 13.21 22.65
N SER A 70 13.30 12.88 23.51
CA SER A 70 14.10 11.67 23.33
C SER A 70 13.28 10.38 23.42
N LEU A 71 12.32 10.30 24.35
CA LEU A 71 11.39 9.18 24.44
C LEU A 71 10.50 9.09 23.21
N THR A 72 10.03 10.24 22.70
CA THR A 72 9.21 10.32 21.48
C THR A 72 9.95 9.74 20.28
N GLU A 73 11.18 10.18 20.03
CA GLU A 73 11.99 9.69 18.91
C GLU A 73 12.23 8.17 19.00
N LYS A 74 12.51 7.66 20.21
CA LYS A 74 12.73 6.22 20.43
C LYS A 74 11.48 5.40 20.20
N VAL A 75 10.32 5.87 20.66
CA VAL A 75 9.03 5.20 20.47
C VAL A 75 8.62 5.22 19.00
N ILE A 76 8.81 6.34 18.30
CA ILE A 76 8.61 6.41 16.85
C ILE A 76 9.51 5.37 16.17
N LYS A 77 10.82 5.36 16.45
CA LYS A 77 11.74 4.39 15.85
C LYS A 77 11.40 2.92 16.18
N ALA A 78 10.84 2.65 17.36
CA ALA A 78 10.47 1.31 17.80
C ALA A 78 9.26 0.73 17.06
N LEU A 79 8.39 1.60 16.53
CA LEU A 79 7.09 1.22 15.98
C LEU A 79 6.94 1.56 14.50
N ASP A 80 7.44 2.73 14.08
CA ASP A 80 7.26 3.23 12.73
C ASP A 80 7.94 2.33 11.71
N MET A 81 7.13 1.83 10.78
CA MET A 81 7.54 0.95 9.69
C MET A 81 8.21 -0.34 10.18
N GLN A 82 7.94 -0.75 11.42
CA GLN A 82 8.43 -1.99 12.01
C GLN A 82 7.34 -3.07 11.97
N VAL A 83 7.75 -4.30 11.67
CA VAL A 83 6.87 -5.49 11.80
C VAL A 83 6.82 -5.89 13.27
N ILE A 84 5.61 -5.91 13.83
CA ILE A 84 5.34 -6.25 15.22
C ILE A 84 4.55 -7.56 15.25
N THR A 85 4.91 -8.45 16.18
CA THR A 85 4.17 -9.69 16.43
C THR A 85 3.50 -9.60 17.78
N ASP A 86 2.20 -9.86 17.85
CA ASP A 86 1.50 -10.00 19.12
C ASP A 86 1.77 -11.38 19.73
N SER A 87 2.37 -11.43 20.91
CA SER A 87 2.72 -12.69 21.59
C SER A 87 1.50 -13.55 21.96
N LYS A 88 0.32 -12.96 22.13
CA LYS A 88 -0.89 -13.68 22.54
C LYS A 88 -1.66 -14.24 21.35
N THR A 89 -1.79 -13.46 20.28
CA THR A 89 -2.55 -13.88 19.09
C THR A 89 -1.67 -14.46 17.99
N SER A 90 -0.34 -14.30 18.08
CA SER A 90 0.62 -14.60 17.01
C SER A 90 0.37 -13.82 15.71
N GLU A 91 -0.46 -12.77 15.76
CA GLU A 91 -0.72 -11.91 14.61
C GLU A 91 0.45 -10.95 14.39
N THR A 92 0.89 -10.84 13.14
CA THR A 92 1.87 -9.84 12.72
C THR A 92 1.18 -8.63 12.08
N PHE A 93 1.72 -7.44 12.29
CA PHE A 93 1.22 -6.21 11.68
C PHE A 93 2.33 -5.14 11.64
N THR A 94 2.18 -4.16 10.74
CA THR A 94 3.08 -3.00 10.65
C THR A 94 2.38 -1.73 11.13
N CYS A 95 3.08 -0.95 11.98
CA CYS A 95 2.62 0.35 12.44
C CYS A 95 3.29 1.48 11.64
N VAL A 96 2.56 2.57 11.39
CA VAL A 96 3.08 3.75 10.68
C VAL A 96 2.74 5.00 11.48
N PHE A 97 3.75 5.82 11.72
CA PHE A 97 3.61 7.06 12.45
C PHE A 97 2.78 8.09 11.65
N GLY A 98 1.75 8.62 12.29
CA GLY A 98 0.81 9.59 11.72
C GLY A 98 0.93 10.99 12.32
N GLY A 99 2.00 11.28 13.07
CA GLY A 99 2.22 12.57 13.72
C GLY A 99 1.87 12.59 15.21
N ALA A 100 2.15 13.73 15.86
CA ALA A 100 1.76 13.98 17.24
C ALA A 100 0.25 14.27 17.34
N LEU A 101 -0.36 13.85 18.44
CA LEU A 101 -1.76 14.12 18.77
C LEU A 101 -1.85 15.44 19.55
N GLY A 102 -2.37 16.48 18.90
CA GLY A 102 -2.57 17.77 19.53
C GLY A 102 -1.28 18.43 20.00
N GLN A 103 -1.38 19.23 21.06
CA GLN A 103 -0.25 19.90 21.70
C GLN A 103 0.22 19.11 22.91
N ASP A 104 1.45 19.37 23.34
CA ASP A 104 1.98 18.83 24.59
C ASP A 104 1.12 19.24 25.78
N ILE A 105 0.90 18.30 26.69
CA ILE A 105 0.05 18.49 27.86
C ILE A 105 0.94 18.64 29.09
N VAL A 106 0.65 19.64 29.91
CA VAL A 106 1.18 19.75 31.27
C VAL A 106 0.06 19.36 32.22
N ASP A 107 0.22 18.22 32.90
CA ASP A 107 -0.71 17.77 33.93
C ASP A 107 -0.14 18.14 35.31
N GLU A 108 -0.63 19.24 35.86
CA GLU A 108 -0.18 19.73 37.17
C GLU A 108 -0.60 18.80 38.31
N ASP A 109 -1.73 18.13 38.15
CA ASP A 109 -2.30 17.22 39.13
C ASP A 109 -1.49 15.94 39.27
N TRP A 110 -0.92 15.46 38.17
CA TRP A 110 -0.07 14.27 38.10
C TRP A 110 1.42 14.62 38.12
N GLN A 111 1.76 15.91 38.17
CA GLN A 111 3.12 16.45 38.05
C GLN A 111 3.85 15.87 36.84
N ALA A 112 3.17 15.85 35.70
CA ALA A 112 3.62 15.21 34.48
C ALA A 112 3.62 16.18 33.29
N ILE A 113 4.49 15.91 32.33
CA ILE A 113 4.34 16.36 30.95
C ILE A 113 4.00 15.16 30.08
N ALA A 114 3.12 15.34 29.10
CA ALA A 114 2.66 14.27 28.24
C ALA A 114 2.59 14.68 26.77
N ARG A 115 2.84 13.70 25.89
CA ARG A 115 2.70 13.84 24.43
C ARG A 115 2.01 12.61 23.87
N GLY A 116 0.95 12.84 23.10
CA GLY A 116 0.27 11.79 22.34
C GLY A 116 0.91 11.62 20.97
N LEU A 117 1.05 10.39 20.53
CA LEU A 117 1.56 10.01 19.21
C LEU A 117 0.51 9.16 18.51
N LYS A 118 0.22 9.49 17.24
CA LYS A 118 -0.71 8.73 16.41
C LYS A 118 0.07 7.71 15.59
N PHE A 119 -0.38 6.46 15.62
CA PHE A 119 0.07 5.39 14.74
C PHE A 119 -1.12 4.82 13.99
N THR A 120 -0.85 4.35 12.78
CA THR A 120 -1.78 3.63 11.93
C THR A 120 -1.29 2.21 11.76
N VAL A 121 -2.17 1.23 11.98
CA VAL A 121 -1.90 -0.17 11.64
C VAL A 121 -2.51 -0.45 10.26
N ILE A 122 -1.69 -0.99 9.36
CA ILE A 122 -2.11 -1.31 7.98
C ILE A 122 -2.45 -2.79 7.87
N ALA A 123 -3.39 -3.11 6.97
CA ALA A 123 -3.58 -4.41 6.35
C ALA A 123 -4.05 -5.54 7.30
N LEU A 124 -4.87 -5.23 8.31
CA LEU A 124 -5.29 -6.23 9.31
C LEU A 124 -6.06 -7.45 8.75
N HIS A 125 -6.56 -7.42 7.51
CA HIS A 125 -7.52 -8.44 7.01
C HIS A 125 -7.31 -8.94 5.56
N GLU A 126 -6.21 -8.64 4.86
CA GLU A 126 -6.15 -8.85 3.39
C GLU A 126 -5.04 -9.79 2.86
N ASP A 127 -4.37 -10.55 3.72
CA ASP A 127 -3.22 -11.40 3.30
C ASP A 127 -3.57 -12.52 2.28
N ASP A 128 -4.86 -12.83 2.08
CA ASP A 128 -5.32 -13.95 1.24
C ASP A 128 -5.76 -13.55 -0.18
N GLU A 129 -5.67 -12.27 -0.56
CA GLU A 129 -6.09 -11.87 -1.92
C GLU A 129 -5.13 -12.40 -2.99
N VAL A 130 -5.58 -13.42 -3.72
CA VAL A 130 -4.82 -13.97 -4.85
C VAL A 130 -4.98 -13.05 -6.06
N ASN A 131 -3.88 -12.46 -6.53
CA ASN A 131 -3.89 -11.68 -7.75
C ASN A 131 -4.30 -12.55 -8.94
N THR A 132 -5.35 -12.15 -9.65
CA THR A 132 -5.80 -12.78 -10.91
C THR A 132 -5.51 -11.90 -12.13
N ASP A 133 -4.90 -10.72 -11.92
CA ASP A 133 -4.64 -9.75 -12.98
C ASP A 133 -3.27 -9.99 -13.63
N THR A 134 -3.31 -10.53 -14.85
CA THR A 134 -2.11 -10.75 -15.68
C THR A 134 -1.28 -9.49 -15.97
N TRP A 135 -1.88 -8.29 -15.93
CA TRP A 135 -1.13 -7.04 -16.16
C TRP A 135 -0.29 -6.67 -14.95
N LEU A 136 -0.82 -6.88 -13.75
CA LEU A 136 -0.08 -6.72 -12.51
C LEU A 136 1.05 -7.75 -12.40
N GLU A 137 0.83 -9.00 -12.82
CA GLU A 137 1.91 -9.99 -12.88
C GLU A 137 3.03 -9.59 -13.83
N ALA A 138 2.69 -9.09 -15.02
CA ALA A 138 3.67 -8.60 -15.98
C ALA A 138 4.45 -7.41 -15.43
N LEU A 139 3.77 -6.46 -14.77
CA LEU A 139 4.42 -5.33 -14.09
C LEU A 139 5.31 -5.77 -12.94
N SER A 140 4.87 -6.72 -12.10
CA SER A 140 5.69 -7.26 -11.02
C SER A 140 6.98 -7.88 -11.56
N LYS A 141 6.88 -8.71 -12.60
CA LYS A 141 8.04 -9.31 -13.26
C LYS A 141 8.95 -8.24 -13.87
N TYR A 142 8.38 -7.23 -14.51
CA TYR A 142 9.12 -6.13 -15.11
C TYR A 142 9.86 -5.29 -14.06
N THR A 143 9.19 -4.88 -12.98
CA THR A 143 9.79 -4.10 -11.89
C THR A 143 10.91 -4.89 -11.20
N LYS A 144 10.77 -6.21 -11.03
CA LYS A 144 11.84 -7.07 -10.47
C LYS A 144 13.12 -7.15 -11.31
N VAL A 145 13.10 -6.71 -12.58
CA VAL A 145 14.31 -6.57 -13.39
C VAL A 145 15.06 -5.27 -13.06
N ILE A 146 14.35 -4.29 -12.49
CA ILE A 146 14.86 -2.96 -12.16
C ILE A 146 15.41 -2.92 -10.73
N THR A 147 14.78 -3.67 -9.82
CA THR A 147 15.11 -3.65 -8.39
C THR A 147 14.97 -5.02 -7.74
N ASP A 148 15.79 -5.26 -6.72
CA ASP A 148 15.76 -6.46 -5.90
C ASP A 148 14.72 -6.40 -4.77
N HIS A 149 14.01 -5.28 -4.61
CA HIS A 149 13.01 -5.12 -3.57
C HIS A 149 11.75 -5.95 -3.82
N THR A 150 11.09 -6.33 -2.74
CA THR A 150 9.84 -7.08 -2.81
C THR A 150 8.74 -6.25 -3.47
N VAL A 151 8.05 -6.87 -4.43
CA VAL A 151 6.93 -6.27 -5.17
C VAL A 151 5.61 -6.95 -4.79
N TYR A 152 4.74 -6.20 -4.14
CA TYR A 152 3.38 -6.57 -3.78
C TYR A 152 2.39 -6.18 -4.90
N LEU A 153 1.22 -6.81 -4.89
CA LEU A 153 0.16 -6.59 -5.88
C LEU A 153 -1.18 -6.38 -5.19
N ASN A 154 -1.98 -5.46 -5.73
CA ASN A 154 -3.31 -5.04 -5.24
C ASN A 154 -3.30 -4.37 -3.88
N THR A 155 -2.84 -5.05 -2.83
CA THR A 155 -2.94 -4.64 -1.43
C THR A 155 -1.61 -4.82 -0.69
N TRP A 156 -1.45 -4.08 0.41
CA TRP A 156 -0.32 -4.29 1.31
C TRP A 156 -0.53 -5.55 2.15
N LYS A 157 0.54 -6.31 2.39
CA LYS A 157 0.52 -7.43 3.34
C LYS A 157 0.76 -6.94 4.76
N LYS A 158 0.30 -7.70 5.75
CA LYS A 158 0.48 -7.34 7.17
C LYS A 158 1.92 -7.10 7.59
N ASN A 159 2.85 -7.84 7.01
CA ASN A 159 4.27 -7.87 7.33
C ASN A 159 5.12 -7.43 6.14
N PHE A 160 4.63 -6.46 5.36
CA PHE A 160 5.36 -5.99 4.19
C PHE A 160 6.75 -5.47 4.55
N GLU A 161 7.71 -5.76 3.69
CA GLU A 161 9.11 -5.35 3.85
C GLU A 161 9.30 -3.86 3.55
N VAL A 162 10.30 -3.24 4.17
CA VAL A 162 10.67 -1.84 3.92
C VAL A 162 12.17 -1.80 3.63
N PRO A 163 12.61 -1.34 2.44
CA PRO A 163 11.81 -0.78 1.36
C PRO A 163 11.07 -1.84 0.52
N SER A 164 9.95 -1.45 -0.09
CA SER A 164 9.20 -2.30 -1.03
C SER A 164 8.32 -1.49 -1.99
N ILE A 165 7.74 -2.21 -2.95
CA ILE A 165 6.92 -1.63 -4.02
C ILE A 165 5.56 -2.34 -4.04
N LEU A 166 4.48 -1.59 -4.29
CA LEU A 166 3.16 -2.14 -4.56
C LEU A 166 2.62 -1.60 -5.88
N TRP A 167 2.12 -2.49 -6.73
CA TRP A 167 1.31 -2.12 -7.89
C TRP A 167 -0.15 -2.48 -7.67
N ARG A 168 -1.06 -1.57 -8.01
CA ARG A 168 -2.50 -1.82 -7.96
C ARG A 168 -3.24 -1.24 -9.15
N VAL A 169 -4.40 -1.79 -9.46
CA VAL A 169 -5.31 -1.25 -10.48
C VAL A 169 -6.16 -0.14 -9.87
N LYS A 170 -6.09 1.07 -10.43
CA LYS A 170 -7.00 2.17 -10.08
C LYS A 170 -8.33 2.06 -10.81
N ASN A 171 -8.25 1.82 -12.12
CA ASN A 171 -9.42 1.62 -12.97
C ASN A 171 -9.05 0.85 -14.23
N GLN A 172 -10.08 0.32 -14.88
CA GLN A 172 -9.98 -0.35 -16.17
C GLN A 172 -11.12 0.10 -17.09
N SER A 173 -10.84 0.17 -18.38
CA SER A 173 -11.84 0.45 -19.40
C SER A 173 -11.62 -0.43 -20.63
N LYS A 174 -12.69 -0.64 -21.37
CA LYS A 174 -12.67 -1.36 -22.65
C LYS A 174 -13.45 -0.54 -23.66
N GLU A 175 -12.81 -0.25 -24.78
CA GLU A 175 -13.38 0.54 -25.85
C GLU A 175 -13.34 -0.27 -27.14
N ARG A 176 -14.44 -0.26 -27.89
CA ARG A 176 -14.50 -0.86 -29.22
C ARG A 176 -13.91 0.12 -30.22
N ILE A 177 -12.79 -0.24 -30.85
CA ILE A 177 -12.24 0.56 -31.96
C ILE A 177 -13.05 0.29 -33.23
N ASN A 178 -13.31 -0.97 -33.54
CA ASN A 178 -14.10 -1.37 -34.70
C ASN A 178 -14.79 -2.73 -34.46
N ASN A 179 -15.34 -3.33 -35.52
CA ASN A 179 -16.09 -4.58 -35.38
C ASN A 179 -15.28 -5.77 -34.85
N ALA A 180 -13.98 -5.80 -35.13
CA ALA A 180 -13.07 -6.88 -34.78
C ALA A 180 -12.07 -6.52 -33.67
N LEU A 181 -11.89 -5.24 -33.34
CA LEU A 181 -10.80 -4.78 -32.48
C LEU A 181 -11.30 -4.03 -31.24
N ILE A 182 -10.79 -4.43 -30.07
CA ILE A 182 -11.06 -3.81 -28.78
C ILE A 182 -9.75 -3.26 -28.20
N LYS A 183 -9.78 -2.04 -27.67
CA LYS A 183 -8.73 -1.47 -26.81
C LYS A 183 -9.12 -1.75 -25.35
N GLU A 184 -8.26 -2.44 -24.63
CA GLU A 184 -8.35 -2.53 -23.17
C GLU A 184 -7.33 -1.56 -22.60
N SER A 185 -7.73 -0.75 -21.63
CA SER A 185 -6.86 0.20 -20.93
C SER A 185 -6.96 -0.01 -19.42
N LYS A 186 -5.84 0.14 -18.71
CA LYS A 186 -5.81 0.16 -17.24
C LYS A 186 -4.95 1.31 -16.75
N THR A 187 -5.45 2.00 -15.74
CA THR A 187 -4.64 2.93 -14.95
C THR A 187 -4.13 2.17 -13.74
N LEU A 188 -2.81 2.05 -13.62
CA LEU A 188 -2.14 1.38 -12.54
C LEU A 188 -1.37 2.39 -11.69
N ILE A 189 -1.38 2.18 -10.38
CA ILE A 189 -0.66 3.01 -9.43
C ILE A 189 0.47 2.17 -8.84
N CYS A 190 1.67 2.73 -8.85
CA CYS A 190 2.83 2.24 -8.14
C CYS A 190 3.01 3.05 -6.86
N HIS A 191 3.23 2.31 -5.78
CA HIS A 191 3.59 2.81 -4.48
C HIS A 191 5.00 2.35 -4.18
N ILE A 192 5.86 3.27 -3.77
CA ILE A 192 7.21 2.96 -3.30
C ILE A 192 7.30 3.39 -1.85
N VAL A 193 7.67 2.44 -0.99
CA VAL A 193 7.69 2.63 0.45
C VAL A 193 9.10 2.47 0.97
N SER A 194 9.60 3.48 1.68
CA SER A 194 10.90 3.44 2.37
C SER A 194 10.93 4.47 3.50
N ASN A 195 11.79 4.24 4.49
CA ASN A 195 12.13 5.22 5.53
C ASN A 195 13.09 6.30 5.03
N ASN A 196 13.60 6.18 3.80
CA ASN A 196 14.54 7.12 3.20
C ASN A 196 13.97 7.75 1.93
N LYS A 197 13.65 9.04 1.99
CA LYS A 197 13.10 9.80 0.85
C LYS A 197 14.01 9.77 -0.38
N ASN A 198 15.33 9.73 -0.21
CA ASN A 198 16.25 9.63 -1.35
C ASN A 198 16.17 8.26 -2.03
N GLU A 199 15.91 7.20 -1.26
CA GLU A 199 15.71 5.85 -1.82
C GLU A 199 14.39 5.77 -2.59
N ILE A 200 13.32 6.38 -2.08
CA ILE A 200 12.05 6.51 -2.80
C ILE A 200 12.26 7.22 -4.13
N ASN A 201 12.88 8.40 -4.10
CA ASN A 201 13.10 9.20 -5.31
C ASN A 201 13.94 8.45 -6.34
N LYS A 202 15.01 7.78 -5.90
CA LYS A 202 15.86 6.99 -6.79
C LYS A 202 15.09 5.84 -7.43
N LEU A 203 14.30 5.08 -6.66
CA LEU A 203 13.50 3.98 -7.21
C LEU A 203 12.41 4.49 -8.16
N LEU A 204 11.82 5.65 -7.89
CA LEU A 204 10.88 6.30 -8.82
C LEU A 204 11.58 6.64 -10.14
N ASP A 205 12.75 7.30 -10.07
CA ASP A 205 13.55 7.65 -11.25
C ASP A 205 13.92 6.39 -12.05
N ASP A 206 14.46 5.36 -11.39
CA ASP A 206 14.88 4.11 -12.04
C ASP A 206 13.70 3.40 -12.75
N ILE A 207 12.51 3.39 -12.13
CA ILE A 207 11.32 2.76 -12.71
C ILE A 207 10.76 3.62 -13.85
N GLU A 208 10.64 4.92 -13.66
CA GLU A 208 10.12 5.86 -14.67
C GLU A 208 11.01 5.87 -15.92
N ASP A 209 12.33 6.02 -15.76
CA ASP A 209 13.28 6.04 -16.86
C ASP A 209 13.21 4.74 -17.66
N LYS A 210 13.12 3.59 -16.99
CA LYS A 210 12.98 2.30 -17.68
C LYS A 210 11.66 2.22 -18.44
N LEU A 211 10.54 2.63 -17.83
CA LEU A 211 9.23 2.66 -18.46
C LEU A 211 9.23 3.54 -19.72
N ILE A 212 9.81 4.73 -19.64
CA ILE A 212 9.94 5.66 -20.78
C ILE A 212 10.81 5.04 -21.86
N SER A 213 11.96 4.48 -21.50
CA SER A 213 12.93 3.91 -22.44
C SER A 213 12.36 2.69 -23.20
N ASP A 214 11.73 1.76 -22.49
CA ASP A 214 11.21 0.53 -23.09
C ASP A 214 9.90 0.74 -23.83
N PHE A 215 9.06 1.68 -23.36
CA PHE A 215 7.72 2.03 -23.87
C PHE A 215 6.67 0.89 -23.86
N LYS A 216 7.12 -0.37 -23.87
CA LYS A 216 6.32 -1.59 -23.92
C LYS A 216 6.81 -2.60 -22.90
N ILE A 217 5.87 -3.16 -22.15
CA ILE A 217 6.14 -4.21 -21.17
C ILE A 217 5.65 -5.55 -21.74
N PRO A 218 6.48 -6.60 -21.75
CA PRO A 218 6.04 -7.94 -22.14
C PRO A 218 4.92 -8.44 -21.22
N LEU A 219 3.78 -8.78 -21.81
CA LEU A 219 2.68 -9.46 -21.12
C LEU A 219 2.81 -10.98 -21.29
N ASP A 220 3.12 -11.41 -22.51
CA ASP A 220 3.38 -12.80 -22.85
C ASP A 220 4.41 -12.84 -23.98
N LEU A 221 5.60 -13.39 -23.67
CA LEU A 221 6.70 -13.48 -24.63
C LEU A 221 6.46 -14.56 -25.70
N ALA A 222 5.73 -15.63 -25.37
CA ALA A 222 5.43 -16.70 -26.32
C ALA A 222 4.51 -16.19 -27.44
N ASP A 223 3.49 -15.42 -27.05
CA ASP A 223 2.51 -14.86 -27.98
C ASP A 223 2.89 -13.45 -28.50
N ARG A 224 4.08 -12.93 -28.12
CA ARG A 224 4.53 -11.56 -28.44
C ARG A 224 3.49 -10.49 -28.08
N ARG A 225 2.83 -10.65 -26.93
CA ARG A 225 1.83 -9.71 -26.40
C ARG A 225 2.51 -8.72 -25.46
N TYR A 226 2.18 -7.44 -25.62
CA TYR A 226 2.77 -6.35 -24.86
C TYR A 226 1.70 -5.41 -24.30
N LEU A 227 2.00 -4.81 -23.15
CA LEU A 227 1.32 -3.62 -22.64
C LEU A 227 2.05 -2.40 -23.20
N THR A 228 1.32 -1.46 -23.78
CA THR A 228 1.89 -0.20 -24.28
C THR A 228 1.57 0.91 -23.30
N ILE A 229 2.53 1.77 -23.02
CA ILE A 229 2.36 2.93 -22.15
C ILE A 229 1.61 4.02 -22.93
N GLU A 230 0.54 4.54 -22.33
CA GLU A 230 -0.23 5.69 -22.83
C GLU A 230 0.21 6.99 -22.16
N SER A 231 0.45 6.96 -20.85
CA SER A 231 0.92 8.11 -20.09
C SER A 231 1.57 7.66 -18.78
N ILE A 232 2.53 8.47 -18.30
CA ILE A 232 3.14 8.36 -16.98
C ILE A 232 2.94 9.71 -16.28
N ASN A 233 2.61 9.67 -14.99
CA ASN A 233 2.46 10.85 -14.16
C ASN A 233 2.96 10.53 -12.75
N GLU A 234 3.77 11.42 -12.18
CA GLU A 234 4.29 11.29 -10.83
C GLU A 234 3.82 12.40 -9.89
N ASP A 235 3.68 12.03 -8.62
CA ASP A 235 3.52 12.92 -7.47
C ASP A 235 4.43 12.39 -6.35
N ARG A 236 5.65 12.91 -6.27
CA ARG A 236 6.68 12.45 -5.31
C ARG A 236 6.32 12.74 -3.86
N GLU A 237 5.41 13.68 -3.63
CA GLU A 237 4.92 14.03 -2.29
C GLU A 237 3.63 13.27 -1.93
N ALA A 238 3.11 12.44 -2.83
CA ALA A 238 1.96 11.60 -2.52
C ALA A 238 2.28 10.61 -1.40
N ASP A 239 1.30 10.41 -0.52
CA ASP A 239 1.40 9.43 0.55
C ASP A 239 1.66 8.02 -0.02
N MET A 240 2.75 7.42 0.44
CA MET A 240 3.28 6.18 -0.10
C MET A 240 2.38 4.96 0.13
N LEU A 241 1.51 5.00 1.14
CA LEU A 241 0.71 3.85 1.55
C LEU A 241 -0.71 3.90 0.95
N SER A 242 -1.28 5.10 0.85
CA SER A 242 -2.66 5.34 0.43
C SER A 242 -2.78 5.76 -1.03
N LYS A 243 -2.05 6.80 -1.44
CA LYS A 243 -2.21 7.42 -2.76
C LYS A 243 -1.33 6.77 -3.81
N GLY A 244 -0.06 6.51 -3.46
CA GLY A 244 0.97 6.06 -4.39
C GLY A 244 1.52 7.21 -5.23
N GLN A 245 2.78 7.11 -5.61
CA GLN A 245 3.53 8.23 -6.21
C GLN A 245 3.58 8.20 -7.72
N LEU A 246 3.38 7.04 -8.35
CA LEU A 246 3.52 6.91 -9.80
C LEU A 246 2.24 6.32 -10.40
N THR A 247 1.60 7.07 -11.30
CA THR A 247 0.41 6.63 -12.03
C THR A 247 0.78 6.38 -13.49
N VAL A 248 0.57 5.14 -13.94
CA VAL A 248 0.85 4.75 -15.33
C VAL A 248 -0.41 4.20 -15.98
N LYS A 249 -0.74 4.75 -17.15
CA LYS A 249 -1.84 4.26 -17.95
C LYS A 249 -1.28 3.37 -19.05
N PHE A 250 -1.74 2.13 -19.09
CA PHE A 250 -1.38 1.16 -20.10
C PHE A 250 -2.57 0.84 -20.99
N PHE A 251 -2.30 0.43 -22.22
CA PHE A 251 -3.30 -0.16 -23.09
C PHE A 251 -2.75 -1.34 -23.88
N ARG A 252 -3.66 -2.20 -24.33
CA ARG A 252 -3.40 -3.18 -25.38
C ARG A 252 -4.58 -3.24 -26.34
N ARG A 253 -4.32 -3.66 -27.57
CA ARG A 253 -5.38 -3.95 -28.54
C ARG A 253 -5.48 -5.46 -28.71
N LYS A 254 -6.70 -5.99 -28.68
CA LYS A 254 -6.97 -7.41 -28.93
C LYS A 254 -8.08 -7.58 -29.95
N MET A 255 -7.94 -8.59 -30.78
CA MET A 255 -9.06 -9.03 -31.62
C MET A 255 -10.17 -9.55 -30.71
N ARG A 256 -11.42 -9.24 -31.07
CA ARG A 256 -12.59 -9.84 -30.44
C ARG A 256 -12.63 -11.30 -30.86
N GLU A 257 -12.90 -12.18 -29.90
CA GLU A 257 -13.32 -13.54 -30.22
C GLU A 257 -14.64 -13.42 -30.98
N ILE A 258 -14.55 -13.51 -32.30
CA ILE A 258 -15.71 -13.72 -33.14
C ILE A 258 -16.03 -15.18 -32.92
N ASN A 259 -17.02 -15.47 -32.08
CA ASN A 259 -17.72 -16.75 -32.20
C ASN A 259 -18.15 -16.80 -33.67
N ASP A 260 -17.51 -17.67 -34.45
CA ASP A 260 -17.94 -17.95 -35.82
C ASP A 260 -19.41 -18.33 -35.72
N GLY A 261 -20.28 -17.39 -36.09
CA GLY A 261 -21.70 -17.67 -36.24
C GLY A 261 -21.86 -18.83 -37.22
N PRO A 262 -22.98 -19.56 -37.16
CA PRO A 262 -23.18 -20.75 -37.98
C PRO A 262 -22.83 -20.45 -39.44
N THR A 263 -21.84 -21.17 -39.96
CA THR A 263 -21.39 -21.07 -41.35
C THR A 263 -22.55 -21.46 -42.26
N ILE A 264 -22.89 -20.63 -43.25
CA ILE A 264 -23.91 -20.98 -44.25
C ILE A 264 -23.35 -22.11 -45.12
N ASN A 265 -23.67 -23.36 -44.75
CA ASN A 265 -23.13 -24.55 -45.40
C ASN A 265 -23.80 -24.90 -46.74
N LYS A 266 -24.97 -24.31 -47.04
CA LYS A 266 -25.69 -24.55 -48.32
C LYS A 266 -26.45 -23.31 -48.77
N ILE A 267 -26.24 -22.93 -50.04
CA ILE A 267 -27.05 -21.95 -50.77
C ILE A 267 -27.92 -22.75 -51.75
N ASN A 268 -29.23 -22.74 -51.57
CA ASN A 268 -30.18 -23.31 -52.54
C ASN A 268 -30.69 -22.19 -53.45
N GLY A 269 -30.12 -22.06 -54.65
CA GLY A 269 -30.64 -21.18 -55.69
C GLY A 269 -31.62 -21.92 -56.60
N ARG A 270 -32.84 -21.40 -56.77
CA ARG A 270 -33.71 -21.76 -57.91
C ARG A 270 -33.61 -20.66 -58.95
N GLY A 271 -32.87 -20.91 -60.02
CA GLY A 271 -32.88 -20.11 -61.24
C GLY A 271 -33.38 -20.95 -62.40
N SER A 272 -34.33 -20.42 -63.17
CA SER A 272 -34.71 -21.00 -64.47
C SER A 272 -34.02 -20.20 -65.57
N VAL A 273 -33.15 -20.85 -66.34
CA VAL A 273 -32.53 -20.25 -67.52
C VAL A 273 -33.49 -20.43 -68.70
N SER A 274 -34.11 -19.35 -69.16
CA SER A 274 -34.86 -19.35 -70.42
C SER A 274 -33.86 -19.37 -71.59
N LYS A 275 -33.96 -20.38 -72.46
CA LYS A 275 -33.25 -20.39 -73.75
C LYS A 275 -33.96 -19.41 -74.69
N GLU A 276 -33.25 -18.38 -75.14
CA GLU A 276 -33.69 -17.54 -76.25
C GLU A 276 -33.68 -18.35 -77.56
N ARG A 277 -34.64 -18.04 -78.45
CA ARG A 277 -34.84 -18.62 -79.78
C ARG A 277 -34.00 -17.92 -80.83
#